data_AF-A0A959SPI4-F1
#
_entry.id   AF-A0A959SPI4-F1
#
_cell.length_a   1.000
_cell.length_b   1.000
_cell.length_c   1.000
_cell.angle_alpha   90.00
_cell.angle_beta   90.00
_cell.angle_gamma   90.00
#
_symmetry.space_group_name_H-M   'P 1'
#
loop_
_entity.id
_entity.type
_entity.pdbx_description
1 polymer ?
#
loop_
_entity_poly.entity_id
_entity_poly.type
_entity_poly.pdbx_seq_one_letter_code
_entity_poly.pdbx_strand_id
1 'polypeptide(L)'
;MSTSEQRPIGPTREQVRASSLFTTTIGFWFNGSAHLRSPFPPAWHDALQELVLDRFHAWLNTLDHQARHLVNDDAVSGKLEELLFKAGLEMAQTEEERNTLLYPFLPRPGDPIMKAGCTEADSTVTARKLCHEGKDAFMEVTAKRQATGETWSTRFELP
;
A
#
# COMPACT_ATOMS: atom_id res chain seq x y z
N MET A 1 -32.32 -28.98 26.38
CA MET A 1 -31.24 -28.17 26.98
C MET A 1 -30.46 -27.55 25.83
N SER A 2 -30.77 -26.29 25.50
CA SER A 2 -30.05 -25.57 24.43
C SER A 2 -28.71 -25.11 24.98
N THR A 3 -27.62 -25.71 24.50
CA THR A 3 -26.28 -25.16 24.64
C THR A 3 -26.24 -23.84 23.87
N SER A 4 -26.33 -22.72 24.58
CA SER A 4 -25.93 -21.44 24.04
C SER A 4 -24.42 -21.50 23.81
N GLU A 5 -24.00 -21.77 22.57
CA GLU A 5 -22.64 -21.44 22.14
C GLU A 5 -22.49 -19.93 22.24
N GLN A 6 -21.97 -19.45 23.37
CA GLN A 6 -21.47 -18.10 23.48
C GLN A 6 -20.30 -18.00 22.50
N ARG A 7 -20.54 -17.39 21.33
CA ARG A 7 -19.43 -17.02 20.45
C ARG A 7 -18.47 -16.16 21.26
N PRO A 8 -17.15 -16.43 21.22
CA PRO A 8 -16.19 -15.55 21.85
C PRO A 8 -16.33 -14.17 21.21
N ILE A 9 -16.79 -13.20 22.00
CA ILE A 9 -17.00 -11.81 21.58
C ILE A 9 -15.63 -11.30 21.13
N GLY A 10 -15.46 -11.03 19.83
CA GLY A 10 -14.24 -10.38 19.32
C GLY A 10 -14.19 -8.92 19.75
N PRO A 11 -13.09 -8.20 19.43
CA PRO A 11 -13.01 -6.78 19.73
C PRO A 11 -14.11 -6.02 19.01
N THR A 12 -14.66 -4.98 19.64
CA THR A 12 -15.58 -4.08 18.96
C THR A 12 -14.85 -3.26 17.90
N ARG A 13 -15.60 -2.71 16.95
CA ARG A 13 -15.06 -1.84 15.90
C ARG A 13 -14.29 -0.65 16.46
N GLU A 14 -14.80 -0.04 17.53
CA GLU A 14 -14.17 1.09 18.22
C GLU A 14 -12.87 0.68 18.91
N GLN A 15 -12.83 -0.52 19.50
CA GLN A 15 -11.59 -1.08 20.07
C GLN A 15 -10.55 -1.33 18.98
N VAL A 16 -10.95 -1.85 17.82
CA VAL A 16 -10.04 -2.03 16.68
C VAL A 16 -9.52 -0.68 16.19
N ARG A 17 -10.40 0.31 16.00
CA ARG A 17 -10.03 1.67 15.57
C ARG A 17 -9.02 2.31 16.51
N ALA A 18 -9.22 2.16 17.82
CA ALA A 18 -8.35 2.74 18.84
C ALA A 18 -7.07 1.93 19.08
N SER A 19 -6.93 0.74 18.48
CA SER A 19 -5.77 -0.11 18.69
C SER A 19 -4.49 0.53 18.12
N SER A 20 -3.37 0.31 18.80
CA SER A 20 -2.05 0.72 18.32
C SER A 20 -1.73 0.11 16.96
N LEU A 21 -2.03 -1.18 16.78
CA LEU A 21 -1.81 -1.88 15.51
C LEU A 21 -2.49 -1.16 14.34
N PHE A 22 -3.79 -0.84 14.46
CA PHE A 22 -4.54 -0.20 13.39
C PHE A 22 -4.02 1.22 13.12
N THR A 23 -3.89 2.02 14.18
CA THR A 23 -3.46 3.42 14.06
C THR A 23 -2.04 3.57 13.54
N THR A 24 -1.10 2.73 14.00
CA THR A 24 0.29 2.74 13.53
C THR A 24 0.40 2.28 12.08
N THR A 25 -0.30 1.21 11.68
CA THR A 25 -0.24 0.69 10.30
C THR A 25 -0.84 1.68 9.30
N ILE A 26 -2.03 2.21 9.59
CA ILE A 26 -2.67 3.23 8.74
C ILE A 26 -1.79 4.50 8.69
N GLY A 27 -1.31 4.96 9.84
CA GLY A 27 -0.45 6.14 9.94
C GLY A 27 0.85 6.01 9.15
N PHE A 28 1.49 4.83 9.17
CA PHE A 28 2.70 4.55 8.39
C PHE A 28 2.44 4.70 6.89
N TRP A 29 1.37 4.10 6.39
CA TRP A 29 1.07 4.10 4.96
C TRP A 29 0.50 5.42 4.44
N PHE A 30 -0.18 6.22 5.27
CA PHE A 30 -0.82 7.48 4.85
C PHE A 30 0.09 8.69 4.93
N ASN A 31 0.96 8.76 5.95
CA ASN A 31 1.74 9.99 6.19
C ASN A 31 3.02 10.10 5.37
N GLY A 32 3.37 9.03 4.64
CA GLY A 32 4.68 8.92 4.02
C GLY A 32 5.83 9.06 5.05
N SER A 33 7.05 8.94 4.57
CA SER A 33 8.27 9.18 5.32
C SER A 33 9.32 9.76 4.38
N ALA A 34 10.48 10.15 4.93
CA ALA A 34 11.63 10.62 4.13
C ALA A 34 12.04 9.62 3.02
N HIS A 35 11.71 8.34 3.18
CA HIS A 35 12.11 7.27 2.26
C HIS A 35 10.94 6.62 1.52
N LEU A 36 9.69 6.96 1.86
CA LEU A 36 8.51 6.34 1.28
C LEU A 36 7.37 7.35 1.19
N ARG A 37 7.08 7.85 0.00
CA ARG A 37 5.85 8.65 -0.20
C ARG A 37 4.64 7.70 -0.19
N SER A 38 3.56 8.09 0.50
CA SER A 38 2.33 7.29 0.59
C SER A 38 1.87 6.82 -0.80
N PRO A 39 1.49 5.54 -0.97
CA PRO A 39 0.90 5.08 -2.22
C PRO A 39 -0.60 5.41 -2.32
N PHE A 40 -1.20 5.93 -1.25
CA PHE A 40 -2.62 6.27 -1.18
C PHE A 40 -2.80 7.79 -1.32
N PRO A 41 -3.52 8.28 -2.34
CA PRO A 41 -3.85 9.69 -2.47
C PRO A 41 -4.55 10.24 -1.20
N PRO A 42 -4.22 11.46 -0.73
CA PRO A 42 -4.84 12.04 0.47
C PRO A 42 -6.37 12.08 0.42
N ALA A 43 -6.94 12.28 -0.77
CA ALA A 43 -8.39 12.29 -0.97
C ALA A 43 -9.07 10.95 -0.65
N TRP A 44 -8.32 9.85 -0.57
CA TRP A 44 -8.86 8.53 -0.25
C TRP A 44 -8.80 8.19 1.22
N HIS A 45 -7.96 8.88 2.01
CA HIS A 45 -7.55 8.41 3.34
C HIS A 45 -8.74 8.09 4.25
N ASP A 46 -9.70 9.01 4.39
CA ASP A 46 -10.87 8.80 5.25
C ASP A 46 -11.71 7.59 4.79
N ALA A 47 -12.08 7.55 3.52
CA ALA A 47 -12.93 6.50 2.97
C ALA A 47 -12.25 5.12 3.02
N LEU A 48 -10.95 5.08 2.69
CA LEU A 48 -10.14 3.87 2.73
C LEU A 48 -9.96 3.36 4.16
N GLN A 49 -9.70 4.25 5.12
CA GLN A 49 -9.57 3.88 6.52
C GLN A 49 -10.85 3.26 7.07
N GLU A 50 -12.03 3.85 6.78
CA GLU A 50 -13.32 3.28 7.20
C GLU A 50 -13.56 1.89 6.59
N LEU A 51 -13.30 1.74 5.29
CA LEU A 51 -13.47 0.48 4.57
C LEU A 51 -12.56 -0.63 5.13
N VAL A 52 -11.30 -0.29 5.41
CA VAL A 52 -10.32 -1.23 5.96
C VAL A 52 -10.66 -1.59 7.38
N LEU A 53 -11.10 -0.62 8.20
CA LEU A 53 -11.57 -0.88 9.55
C LEU A 53 -12.71 -1.90 9.57
N ASP A 54 -13.71 -1.72 8.70
CA ASP A 54 -14.85 -2.64 8.61
C ASP A 54 -14.42 -4.06 8.23
N ARG A 55 -13.57 -4.17 7.21
CA ARG A 55 -13.06 -5.47 6.73
C ARG A 55 -12.19 -6.17 7.76
N PHE A 56 -11.33 -5.42 8.43
CA PHE A 56 -10.41 -5.95 9.42
C PHE A 56 -11.15 -6.38 10.70
N HIS A 57 -12.09 -5.56 11.17
CA HIS A 57 -12.99 -5.93 12.26
C HIS A 57 -13.82 -7.18 11.92
N ALA A 58 -14.37 -7.27 10.70
CA ALA A 58 -15.09 -8.46 10.26
C ALA A 58 -14.20 -9.70 10.27
N TRP A 59 -12.98 -9.61 9.73
CA TRP A 59 -12.01 -10.70 9.70
C TRP A 59 -11.62 -11.16 11.12
N LEU A 60 -11.32 -10.24 12.05
CA LEU A 60 -11.01 -10.58 13.44
C LEU A 60 -12.14 -11.38 14.11
N ASN A 61 -13.39 -11.05 13.79
CA ASN A 61 -14.56 -11.74 14.31
C ASN A 61 -14.82 -13.10 13.65
N THR A 62 -14.14 -13.44 12.55
CA THR A 62 -14.16 -14.81 11.99
C THR A 62 -13.17 -15.75 12.64
N LEU A 63 -12.19 -15.23 13.39
CA LEU A 63 -11.18 -16.07 14.05
C LEU A 63 -11.81 -16.83 15.22
N ASP A 64 -11.78 -18.15 15.13
CA ASP A 64 -12.16 -19.04 16.23
C ASP A 64 -11.14 -18.98 17.37
N HIS A 65 -11.47 -19.62 18.49
CA HIS A 65 -10.65 -19.57 19.71
C HIS A 65 -9.25 -20.19 19.51
N GLN A 66 -9.09 -21.19 18.64
CA GLN A 66 -7.77 -21.79 18.37
C GLN A 66 -6.95 -20.91 17.43
N ALA A 67 -7.57 -20.38 16.38
CA ALA A 67 -6.94 -19.45 15.45
C ALA A 67 -6.41 -18.21 16.16
N ARG A 68 -7.15 -17.64 17.12
CA ARG A 68 -6.70 -16.47 17.91
C ARG A 68 -5.41 -16.69 18.69
N HIS A 69 -5.07 -17.93 19.04
CA HIS A 69 -3.82 -18.26 19.73
C HIS A 69 -2.67 -18.58 18.78
N LEU A 70 -2.96 -18.83 17.50
CA LEU A 70 -1.96 -19.18 16.49
C LEU A 70 -1.54 -17.98 15.64
N VAL A 71 -2.40 -16.97 15.52
CA VAL A 71 -2.09 -15.75 14.79
C VAL A 71 -1.24 -14.84 15.69
N ASN A 72 0.03 -14.67 15.33
CA ASN A 72 0.92 -13.73 15.99
C ASN A 72 0.74 -12.30 15.42
N ASP A 73 1.34 -11.31 16.08
CA ASP A 73 1.23 -9.91 15.69
C ASP A 73 1.65 -9.65 14.24
N ASP A 74 2.68 -10.34 13.74
CA ASP A 74 3.14 -10.23 12.35
C ASP A 74 2.06 -10.69 11.36
N ALA A 75 1.39 -11.81 11.62
CA ALA A 75 0.31 -12.31 10.78
C ALA A 75 -0.92 -11.39 10.82
N VAL A 76 -1.25 -10.83 11.99
CA VAL A 76 -2.33 -9.84 12.12
C VAL A 76 -1.99 -8.56 11.34
N SER A 77 -0.76 -8.06 11.48
CA SER A 77 -0.29 -6.86 10.78
C SER A 77 -0.27 -7.06 9.27
N GLY A 78 0.30 -8.17 8.79
CA GLY A 78 0.30 -8.51 7.37
C GLY A 78 -1.11 -8.62 6.80
N LYS A 79 -2.08 -9.14 7.57
CA LYS A 79 -3.47 -9.18 7.11
C LYS A 79 -4.10 -7.79 7.02
N LEU A 80 -3.79 -6.90 7.96
CA LEU A 80 -4.26 -5.51 7.90
C LEU A 80 -3.70 -4.80 6.67
N GLU A 81 -2.41 -4.97 6.37
CA GLU A 81 -1.80 -4.42 5.16
C GLU A 81 -2.41 -5.00 3.89
N GLU A 82 -2.63 -6.31 3.83
CA GLU A 82 -3.32 -6.97 2.70
C GLU A 82 -4.69 -6.34 2.44
N LEU A 83 -5.49 -6.14 3.50
CA LEU A 83 -6.81 -5.52 3.40
C LEU A 83 -6.72 -4.06 2.94
N LEU A 84 -5.73 -3.32 3.44
CA LEU A 84 -5.47 -1.93 3.06
C LEU A 84 -5.14 -1.79 1.57
N PHE A 85 -4.19 -2.58 1.07
CA PHE A 85 -3.80 -2.53 -0.35
C PHE A 85 -4.91 -3.05 -1.25
N LYS A 86 -5.61 -4.11 -0.87
CA LYS A 86 -6.76 -4.62 -1.63
C LYS A 86 -7.88 -3.58 -1.74
N ALA A 87 -8.25 -2.94 -0.64
CA ALA A 87 -9.24 -1.87 -0.64
C ALA A 87 -8.79 -0.68 -1.49
N GLY A 88 -7.52 -0.29 -1.41
CA GLY A 88 -6.95 0.75 -2.27
C GLY A 88 -7.02 0.40 -3.76
N LEU A 89 -6.72 -0.85 -4.14
CA LEU A 89 -6.77 -1.31 -5.54
C LEU A 89 -8.20 -1.29 -6.10
N GLU A 90 -9.20 -1.56 -5.26
CA GLU A 90 -10.61 -1.44 -5.62
C GLU A 90 -11.04 0.03 -5.82
N MET A 91 -10.41 0.97 -5.10
CA MET A 91 -10.66 2.41 -5.24
C MET A 91 -9.92 3.05 -6.43
N ALA A 92 -8.85 2.42 -6.93
CA ALA A 92 -8.03 2.96 -8.00
C ALA A 92 -8.77 3.09 -9.33
N GLN A 93 -8.78 4.31 -9.87
CA GLN A 93 -9.49 4.70 -11.09
C GLN A 93 -8.57 4.79 -12.30
N THR A 94 -7.28 5.03 -12.06
CA THR A 94 -6.27 5.14 -13.12
C THR A 94 -5.26 4.01 -13.07
N GLU A 95 -4.60 3.76 -14.21
CA GLU A 95 -3.50 2.79 -14.28
C GLU A 95 -2.31 3.22 -13.41
N GLU A 96 -2.04 4.54 -13.33
CA GLU A 96 -1.01 5.07 -12.45
C GLU A 96 -1.27 4.67 -10.99
N GLU A 97 -2.48 4.96 -10.49
CA GLU A 97 -2.84 4.65 -9.10
C GLU A 97 -2.71 3.15 -8.82
N ARG A 98 -3.15 2.30 -9.76
CA ARG A 98 -2.96 0.84 -9.67
C ARG A 98 -1.49 0.47 -9.61
N ASN A 99 -0.66 1.01 -10.51
CA ASN A 99 0.78 0.77 -10.52
C ASN A 99 1.46 1.26 -9.24
N THR A 100 0.99 2.37 -8.65
CA THR A 100 1.48 2.89 -7.36
C THR A 100 1.18 1.91 -6.24
N LEU A 101 0.00 1.30 -6.23
CA LEU A 101 -0.38 0.35 -5.18
C LEU A 101 0.31 -1.00 -5.34
N LEU A 102 0.46 -1.49 -6.57
CA LEU A 102 1.15 -2.76 -6.84
C LEU A 102 2.65 -2.65 -6.59
N TYR A 103 3.23 -1.47 -6.87
CA TYR A 103 4.66 -1.24 -6.79
C TYR A 103 4.98 0.08 -6.04
N PRO A 104 4.68 0.15 -4.73
CA PRO A 104 4.74 1.39 -3.95
C PRO A 104 6.16 1.93 -3.73
N PHE A 105 7.16 1.07 -3.90
CA PHE A 105 8.59 1.41 -3.73
C PHE A 105 9.28 1.82 -5.04
N LEU A 106 8.57 1.77 -6.17
CA LEU A 106 9.14 2.17 -7.46
C LEU A 106 9.03 3.67 -7.68
N PRO A 107 9.93 4.26 -8.49
CA PRO A 107 9.83 5.66 -8.89
C PRO A 107 8.46 5.97 -9.50
N ARG A 108 7.91 7.11 -9.11
CA ARG A 108 6.62 7.65 -9.58
C ARG A 108 6.81 8.98 -10.29
N PRO A 109 5.83 9.41 -11.11
CA PRO A 109 5.81 10.76 -11.64
C PRO A 109 6.02 11.82 -10.55
N GLY A 110 6.97 12.72 -10.80
CA GLY A 110 7.42 13.77 -9.88
C GLY A 110 8.63 13.37 -9.03
N ASP A 111 9.01 12.10 -8.96
CA ASP A 111 10.16 11.67 -8.15
C ASP A 111 11.49 12.10 -8.82
N PRO A 112 12.47 12.56 -8.04
CA PRO A 112 13.78 12.93 -8.55
C PRO A 112 14.64 11.70 -8.82
N ILE A 113 15.42 11.74 -9.91
CA ILE A 113 16.50 10.79 -10.20
C ILE A 113 17.83 11.49 -9.94
N MET A 114 18.54 11.00 -8.93
CA MET A 114 19.83 11.54 -8.52
C MET A 114 20.96 10.90 -9.32
N LYS A 115 21.91 11.70 -9.78
CA LYS A 115 23.19 11.18 -10.27
C LYS A 115 24.03 10.75 -9.07
N ALA A 116 24.70 9.60 -9.18
CA ALA A 116 25.55 9.10 -8.11
C ALA A 116 26.60 10.14 -7.68
N GLY A 117 26.65 10.44 -6.38
CA GLY A 117 27.56 11.44 -5.82
C GLY A 117 27.14 12.90 -5.97
N CYS A 118 25.93 13.18 -6.45
CA CYS A 118 25.39 14.55 -6.58
C CYS A 118 24.25 14.81 -5.59
N THR A 119 24.15 16.04 -5.10
CA THR A 119 23.07 16.52 -4.20
C THR A 119 21.88 17.11 -4.94
N GLU A 120 22.00 17.34 -6.25
CA GLU A 120 20.95 17.86 -7.11
C GLU A 120 20.41 16.75 -8.02
N ALA A 121 19.11 16.79 -8.29
CA ALA A 121 18.44 15.84 -9.17
C ALA A 121 18.84 16.08 -10.62
N ASP A 122 19.34 15.05 -11.30
CA ASP A 122 19.72 15.12 -12.72
C ASP A 122 18.48 15.06 -13.61
N SER A 123 17.45 14.31 -13.19
CA SER A 123 16.21 14.16 -13.92
C SER A 123 15.01 14.05 -12.97
N THR A 124 13.81 14.21 -13.53
CA THR A 124 12.54 13.96 -12.84
C THR A 124 11.73 12.94 -13.62
N VAL A 125 11.17 11.95 -12.94
CA VAL A 125 10.28 10.96 -13.56
C VAL A 125 9.02 11.68 -14.06
N THR A 126 8.67 11.46 -15.32
CA THR A 126 7.50 12.07 -15.97
C THR A 126 6.39 11.07 -16.23
N ALA A 127 6.73 9.81 -16.47
CA ALA A 127 5.77 8.75 -16.73
C ALA A 127 6.37 7.38 -16.41
N ARG A 128 5.50 6.40 -16.23
CA ARG A 128 5.86 4.99 -16.14
C ARG A 128 4.77 4.13 -16.75
N LYS A 129 5.15 2.95 -17.22
CA LYS A 129 4.26 2.02 -17.91
C LYS A 129 4.62 0.58 -17.59
N LEU A 130 3.60 -0.23 -17.31
CA LEU A 130 3.74 -1.67 -17.19
C LEU A 130 3.79 -2.31 -18.59
N CYS A 131 4.83 -3.10 -18.84
CA CYS A 131 5.06 -3.81 -20.09
C CYS A 131 5.27 -5.30 -19.82
N HIS A 132 4.84 -6.15 -20.75
CA HIS A 132 5.03 -7.60 -20.65
C HIS A 132 5.78 -8.11 -21.86
N GLU A 133 6.80 -8.94 -21.64
CA GLU A 133 7.54 -9.64 -22.69
C GLU A 133 7.45 -11.14 -22.42
N GLY A 134 6.54 -11.82 -23.10
CA GLY A 134 6.22 -13.21 -22.81
C GLY A 134 5.60 -13.37 -21.42
N LYS A 135 6.32 -14.03 -20.51
CA LYS A 135 5.88 -14.26 -19.12
C LYS A 135 6.42 -13.21 -18.14
N ASP A 136 7.41 -12.42 -18.56
CA ASP A 136 8.14 -11.51 -17.69
C ASP A 136 7.50 -10.12 -17.74
N ALA A 137 7.40 -9.46 -16.60
CA ALA A 137 6.81 -8.13 -16.45
C ALA A 137 7.91 -7.09 -16.20
N PHE A 138 7.77 -5.91 -16.80
CA PHE A 138 8.72 -4.82 -16.71
C PHE A 138 8.02 -3.51 -16.40
N MET A 139 8.69 -2.63 -15.65
CA MET A 139 8.29 -1.23 -15.54
C MET A 139 9.23 -0.40 -16.41
N GLU A 140 8.67 0.23 -17.45
CA GLU A 140 9.37 1.26 -18.20
C GLU A 140 9.16 2.61 -17.51
N VAL A 141 10.24 3.33 -17.23
CA VAL A 141 10.24 4.64 -16.59
C VAL A 141 10.83 5.66 -17.54
N THR A 142 10.07 6.72 -17.77
CA THR A 142 10.49 7.87 -18.58
C THR A 142 10.79 9.05 -17.66
N ALA A 143 11.92 9.70 -17.91
CA ALA A 143 12.38 10.83 -17.13
C ALA A 143 12.87 11.97 -18.03
N LYS A 144 12.84 13.19 -17.50
CA LYS A 144 13.28 14.40 -18.18
C LYS A 144 14.47 15.01 -17.45
N ARG A 145 15.56 15.24 -18.16
CA ARG A 145 16.73 15.97 -17.64
C ARG A 145 16.36 17.39 -17.29
N GLN A 146 16.74 17.86 -16.11
CA GLN A 146 16.39 19.21 -15.67
C GLN A 146 17.15 20.29 -16.46
N ALA A 147 18.44 20.07 -16.73
CA ALA A 147 19.30 21.05 -17.40
C ALA A 147 18.99 21.24 -18.89
N THR A 148 18.68 20.15 -19.61
CA THR A 148 18.53 20.18 -21.08
C THR A 148 17.08 20.02 -21.55
N GLY A 149 16.18 19.54 -20.68
CA GLY A 149 14.84 19.16 -21.06
C GLY A 149 14.74 17.88 -21.90
N GLU A 150 15.86 17.22 -22.16
CA GLU A 150 15.93 15.95 -22.89
C GLU A 150 15.19 14.85 -22.14
N THR A 151 14.44 14.02 -22.88
CA THR A 151 13.71 12.87 -22.32
C THR A 151 14.48 11.59 -22.59
N TRP A 152 14.57 10.72 -21.59
CA TRP A 152 15.16 9.40 -21.70
C TRP A 152 14.30 8.38 -20.95
N SER A 153 14.46 7.11 -21.31
CA SER A 153 13.70 6.02 -20.72
C SER A 153 14.63 4.87 -20.32
N THR A 154 14.24 4.17 -19.27
CA THR A 154 14.87 2.93 -18.82
C THR A 154 13.79 1.93 -18.43
N ARG A 155 14.16 0.66 -18.27
CA ARG A 155 13.26 -0.38 -17.81
C ARG A 155 13.94 -1.30 -16.82
N PHE A 156 13.17 -1.87 -15.93
CA PHE A 156 13.63 -2.91 -15.01
C PHE A 156 12.54 -3.97 -14.85
N GLU A 157 12.99 -5.20 -14.61
CA GLU A 157 12.15 -6.36 -14.41
C GLU A 157 11.42 -6.28 -13.06
N LEU A 158 10.20 -6.76 -13.03
CA LEU A 158 9.36 -6.81 -11.84
C LEU A 158 9.39 -8.22 -11.25
N PRO A 159 9.33 -8.34 -9.90
CA PRO A 159 9.34 -9.63 -9.22
C PRO A 159 8.10 -10.48 -9.48
#